data_AF-E8LG43-F1
#
_entry.id   AF-E8LG43-F1
#
_cell.length_a   1.000
_cell.length_b   1.000
_cell.length_c   1.000
_cell.angle_alpha   90.00
_cell.angle_beta   90.00
_cell.angle_gamma   90.00
#
_symmetry.space_group_name_H-M   'P 1'
#
loop_
_entity.id
_entity.type
_entity.pdbx_description
1 polymer ?
#
loop_
_entity_poly.entity_id
_entity_poly.type
_entity_poly.pdbx_seq_one_letter_code
_entity_poly.pdbx_strand_id
1 'polypeptide(L)'
;MKNYYREQRHKILAAIHSSPLAAVSQITERNAGTHFVLHINTKLTEAEVRKAALAADMCLSFYSDYSHNTEENNGCTLVINYAAIEADKIAAVIERLSSLFPECNQIS
;
A
#
# COMPACT_ATOMS: atom_id res chain seq x y z
N MET A 1 -22.35 -5.35 -9.79
CA MET A 1 -21.19 -4.47 -9.52
C MET A 1 -20.77 -4.41 -8.05
N LYS A 2 -21.68 -4.36 -7.06
CA LYS A 2 -21.32 -4.26 -5.63
C LYS A 2 -20.48 -5.45 -5.09
N ASN A 3 -20.67 -6.65 -5.64
CA ASN A 3 -19.94 -7.85 -5.22
C ASN A 3 -18.49 -7.88 -5.73
N TYR A 4 -18.24 -7.43 -6.97
CA TYR A 4 -16.91 -7.45 -7.57
C TYR A 4 -15.90 -6.63 -6.76
N TYR A 5 -16.22 -5.37 -6.45
CA TYR A 5 -15.34 -4.52 -5.65
C TYR A 5 -15.19 -5.00 -4.21
N ARG A 6 -16.22 -5.64 -3.65
CA ARG A 6 -16.15 -6.24 -2.31
C ARG A 6 -15.19 -7.44 -2.29
N GLU A 7 -15.25 -8.29 -3.30
CA GLU A 7 -14.33 -9.42 -3.45
C GLU A 7 -12.90 -8.96 -3.72
N GLN A 8 -12.73 -7.98 -4.60
CA GLN A 8 -11.44 -7.37 -4.91
C GLN A 8 -10.77 -6.78 -3.67
N ARG A 9 -11.55 -6.04 -2.88
CA ARG A 9 -11.12 -5.54 -1.57
C ARG A 9 -10.67 -6.69 -0.66
N HIS A 10 -11.47 -7.75 -0.56
CA HIS A 10 -11.12 -8.88 0.29
C HIS A 10 -9.81 -9.54 -0.14
N LYS A 11 -9.60 -9.71 -1.45
CA LYS A 11 -8.37 -10.27 -2.02
C LYS A 11 -7.14 -9.41 -1.70
N ILE A 12 -7.21 -8.09 -1.88
CA ILE A 12 -6.06 -7.23 -1.60
C ILE A 12 -5.73 -7.14 -0.11
N LEU A 13 -6.76 -7.07 0.75
CA LEU A 13 -6.54 -7.10 2.20
C LEU A 13 -5.94 -8.42 2.65
N ALA A 14 -6.46 -9.55 2.14
CA ALA A 14 -5.89 -10.87 2.41
C ALA A 14 -4.44 -10.97 1.92
N ALA A 15 -4.15 -10.46 0.73
CA ALA A 15 -2.79 -10.45 0.17
C ALA A 15 -1.81 -9.65 1.06
N ILE A 16 -2.20 -8.46 1.52
CA ILE A 16 -1.40 -7.65 2.45
C ILE A 16 -1.19 -8.40 3.78
N HIS A 17 -2.24 -8.98 4.34
CA HIS A 17 -2.14 -9.73 5.59
C HIS A 17 -1.27 -10.99 5.48
N SER A 18 -1.20 -11.59 4.29
CA SER A 18 -0.34 -12.74 4.01
C SER A 18 1.09 -12.37 3.60
N SER A 19 1.41 -11.08 3.43
CA SER A 19 2.73 -10.63 3.02
C SER A 19 3.51 -10.02 4.19
N PRO A 20 4.83 -9.81 4.03
CA PRO A 20 5.63 -9.13 5.05
C PRO A 20 5.13 -7.72 5.39
N LEU A 21 4.34 -7.09 4.51
CA LEU A 21 3.71 -5.79 4.80
C LEU A 21 2.81 -5.84 6.03
N ALA A 22 2.21 -6.99 6.36
CA ALA A 22 1.34 -7.12 7.53
C ALA A 22 2.02 -6.71 8.85
N ALA A 23 3.33 -6.96 8.97
CA ALA A 23 4.09 -6.65 10.17
C ALA A 23 4.54 -5.18 10.26
N VAL A 24 4.62 -4.51 9.11
CA VAL A 24 5.18 -3.14 9.00
C VAL A 24 4.14 -2.12 8.57
N SER A 25 2.86 -2.50 8.48
CA SER A 25 1.81 -1.61 8.01
C SER A 25 0.54 -1.68 8.83
N GLN A 26 -0.22 -0.60 8.79
CA GLN A 26 -1.53 -0.47 9.40
C GLN A 26 -2.55 -0.02 8.34
N ILE A 27 -3.57 -0.84 8.14
CA ILE A 27 -4.69 -0.52 7.25
C ILE A 27 -5.70 0.34 8.00
N THR A 28 -6.01 1.51 7.43
CA THR A 28 -7.11 2.36 7.88
C THR A 28 -8.20 2.37 6.80
N GLU A 29 -9.36 1.83 7.14
CA GLU A 29 -10.46 1.68 6.21
C GLU A 29 -11.82 2.01 6.83
N ARG A 30 -12.69 2.69 6.08
CA ARG A 30 -14.05 3.07 6.51
C ARG A 30 -15.18 2.32 5.79
N ASN A 31 -14.88 1.16 5.18
CA ASN A 31 -15.85 0.31 4.45
C ASN A 31 -16.70 1.05 3.39
N ALA A 32 -16.20 2.16 2.85
CA ALA A 32 -16.88 2.98 1.86
C ALA A 32 -15.89 3.45 0.78
N GLY A 33 -16.28 3.33 -0.49
CA GLY A 33 -15.47 3.73 -1.64
C GLY A 33 -14.69 2.57 -2.29
N THR A 34 -13.67 2.92 -3.06
CA THR A 34 -12.79 2.01 -3.82
C THR A 34 -11.34 2.07 -3.37
N HIS A 35 -11.07 2.74 -2.26
CA HIS A 35 -9.74 2.93 -1.72
C HIS A 35 -9.71 2.74 -0.21
N PHE A 36 -8.53 2.41 0.30
CA PHE A 36 -8.21 2.46 1.72
C PHE A 36 -6.84 3.13 1.89
N VAL A 37 -6.52 3.48 3.14
CA VAL A 37 -5.25 4.08 3.48
C VAL A 37 -4.36 3.01 4.13
N LEU A 38 -3.13 2.91 3.65
CA LEU A 38 -2.11 2.00 4.19
C LEU A 38 -0.99 2.85 4.77
N HIS A 39 -0.88 2.89 6.09
CA HIS A 39 0.25 3.50 6.75
C HIS A 39 1.37 2.47 6.88
N ILE A 40 2.57 2.79 6.41
CA ILE A 40 3.74 1.91 6.47
C ILE A 40 4.73 2.52 7.46
N ASN A 41 5.05 1.74 8.50
CA ASN A 41 6.09 2.05 9.45
C ASN A 41 7.45 1.70 8.84
N THR A 42 8.09 2.70 8.23
CA THR A 42 9.40 2.59 7.63
C THR A 42 10.27 3.76 8.06
N LYS A 43 11.58 3.54 8.07
CA LYS A 43 12.56 4.63 8.25
C LYS A 43 12.79 5.44 6.97
N LEU A 44 12.30 4.96 5.83
CA LEU A 44 12.42 5.66 4.56
C LEU A 44 11.55 6.90 4.55
N THR A 45 12.11 7.98 4.01
CA THR A 45 11.34 9.19 3.68
C THR A 45 10.42 8.92 2.49
N GLU A 46 9.36 9.72 2.36
CA GLU A 46 8.44 9.60 1.23
C GLU A 46 9.16 9.73 -0.14
N ALA A 47 10.17 10.61 -0.22
CA ALA A 47 10.97 10.80 -1.42
C ALA A 47 11.77 9.54 -1.79
N GLU A 48 12.33 8.83 -0.80
CA GLU A 48 13.03 7.57 -1.03
C GLU A 48 12.07 6.47 -1.49
N VAL A 49 10.88 6.38 -0.88
CA VAL A 49 9.84 5.43 -1.31
C VAL A 49 9.39 5.71 -2.74
N ARG A 50 9.18 6.98 -3.11
CA ARG A 50 8.84 7.38 -4.49
C ARG A 50 9.93 6.97 -5.48
N LYS A 51 11.20 7.18 -5.12
CA LYS A 51 12.33 6.79 -5.96
C LYS A 51 12.41 5.27 -6.14
N ALA A 52 12.24 4.50 -5.06
CA ALA A 52 12.23 3.04 -5.09
C ALA A 52 11.05 2.51 -5.93
N ALA A 53 9.86 3.08 -5.77
CA ALA A 53 8.69 2.72 -6.54
C ALA A 53 8.88 2.96 -8.04
N LEU A 54 9.44 4.11 -8.43
CA LEU A 54 9.74 4.43 -9.82
C LEU A 54 10.75 3.42 -10.41
N ALA A 55 11.77 3.03 -9.64
CA ALA A 55 12.73 2.01 -10.07
C ALA A 55 12.10 0.61 -10.21
N ALA A 56 11.02 0.34 -9.48
CA ALA A 56 10.24 -0.90 -9.55
C ALA A 56 9.07 -0.83 -10.56
N ASP A 57 9.01 0.22 -11.39
CA ASP A 57 7.93 0.49 -12.35
C ASP A 57 6.54 0.53 -11.67
N MET A 58 6.48 1.15 -10.49
CA MET A 58 5.26 1.35 -9.71
C MET A 58 4.94 2.83 -9.54
N CYS A 59 3.68 3.19 -9.81
CA CYS A 59 3.13 4.49 -9.46
C CYS A 59 2.40 4.38 -8.11
N LEU A 60 2.87 5.10 -7.11
CA LEU A 60 2.27 5.14 -5.78
C LEU A 60 1.57 6.49 -5.56
N SER A 61 0.37 6.44 -4.99
CA SER A 61 -0.34 7.62 -4.49
C SER A 61 -0.14 7.73 -2.99
N PHE A 62 0.35 8.88 -2.54
CA PHE A 62 0.58 9.16 -1.12
C PHE A 62 -0.56 10.00 -0.56
N TYR A 63 -0.80 9.91 0.73
CA TYR A 63 -1.82 10.72 1.40
C TYR A 63 -1.49 12.21 1.34
N SER A 64 -0.21 12.56 1.39
CA SER A 64 0.32 13.92 1.20
C SER A 64 -0.02 14.53 -0.17
N ASP A 65 -0.25 13.71 -1.21
CA ASP A 65 -0.72 14.19 -2.51
C ASP A 65 -2.14 14.80 -2.43
N TYR A 66 -2.91 14.44 -1.40
CA TYR A 66 -4.30 14.86 -1.19
C TYR A 66 -4.47 15.75 0.05
N SER A 67 -3.42 15.95 0.84
CA SER A 67 -3.47 16.67 2.11
C SER A 67 -2.33 17.69 2.15
N HIS A 68 -2.66 18.95 2.42
CA HIS A 68 -1.66 20.00 2.63
C HIS A 68 -0.89 19.86 3.96
N ASN A 69 -1.24 18.88 4.80
CA ASN A 69 -0.60 18.66 6.10
C ASN A 69 0.57 17.68 5.95
N THR A 70 1.78 18.23 5.81
CA THR A 70 3.06 17.50 5.83
C THR A 70 3.59 17.40 7.26
N GLU A 71 2.88 16.69 8.13
CA GLU A 71 3.53 16.25 9.36
C GLU A 71 4.45 15.07 9.00
N GLU A 72 5.76 15.33 9.02
CA GLU A 72 6.82 14.32 8.93
C GLU A 72 6.81 13.47 10.22
N ASN A 73 5.80 12.64 10.36
CA ASN A 73 5.84 11.52 11.29
C ASN A 73 6.55 10.35 10.61
N ASN A 74 7.33 9.59 11.37
CA ASN A 74 8.03 8.40 10.87
C ASN A 74 7.08 7.50 10.05
N GLY A 75 7.52 7.10 8.86
CA GLY A 75 6.74 6.26 7.94
C GLY A 75 6.17 7.02 6.74
N CYS A 76 5.41 6.30 5.91
CA CYS A 76 4.70 6.89 4.79
C CYS A 76 3.26 6.37 4.72
N THR A 77 2.35 7.20 4.23
CA THR A 77 0.93 6.84 4.14
C THR A 77 0.51 6.77 2.68
N LEU A 78 0.11 5.59 2.22
CA LEU A 78 -0.31 5.31 0.85
C LEU A 78 -1.83 5.27 0.72
N VAL A 79 -2.33 5.73 -0.42
CA VAL A 79 -3.73 5.59 -0.82
C VAL A 79 -3.82 4.45 -1.84
N ILE A 80 -4.42 3.33 -1.45
CA ILE A 80 -4.53 2.14 -2.29
C ILE A 80 -5.89 2.11 -2.96
N ASN A 81 -5.94 2.43 -4.26
CA ASN A 81 -7.15 2.28 -5.08
C ASN A 81 -7.24 0.87 -5.66
N TYR A 82 -7.94 -0.02 -4.96
CA TYR A 82 -8.05 -1.42 -5.35
C TYR A 82 -8.99 -1.65 -6.54
N ALA A 83 -9.84 -0.68 -6.90
CA ALA A 83 -10.67 -0.78 -8.11
C ALA A 83 -9.85 -0.68 -9.41
N ALA A 84 -8.65 -0.11 -9.35
CA ALA A 84 -7.76 0.05 -10.49
C ALA A 84 -6.80 -1.14 -10.71
N ILE A 85 -6.82 -2.12 -9.80
CA ILE A 85 -5.94 -3.29 -9.85
C ILE A 85 -6.77 -4.47 -10.38
N GLU A 86 -6.25 -5.28 -11.28
CA GLU A 86 -6.92 -6.51 -11.70
C GLU A 86 -6.71 -7.62 -10.66
N ALA A 87 -7.69 -8.49 -10.45
CA ALA A 87 -7.69 -9.42 -9.31
C ALA A 87 -6.55 -10.44 -9.34
N ASP A 88 -6.09 -10.82 -10.54
CA ASP A 88 -4.96 -11.68 -10.81
C ASP A 88 -3.60 -10.99 -10.59
N LYS A 89 -3.55 -9.65 -10.71
CA LYS A 89 -2.34 -8.84 -10.48
C LYS A 89 -2.12 -8.48 -9.02
N ILE A 90 -3.11 -8.66 -8.14
CA ILE A 90 -3.04 -8.29 -6.72
C ILE A 90 -1.80 -8.87 -6.04
N ALA A 91 -1.54 -10.16 -6.19
CA ALA A 91 -0.41 -10.82 -5.54
C ALA A 91 0.93 -10.19 -5.98
N ALA A 92 1.12 -10.02 -7.29
CA ALA A 92 2.32 -9.40 -7.85
C ALA A 92 2.50 -7.94 -7.41
N VAL A 93 1.41 -7.17 -7.30
CA VAL A 93 1.46 -5.79 -6.80
C VAL A 93 1.90 -5.76 -5.33
N ILE A 94 1.35 -6.63 -4.49
CA ILE A 94 1.72 -6.71 -3.08
C ILE A 94 3.16 -7.18 -2.89
N GLU A 95 3.63 -8.14 -3.70
CA GLU A 95 5.02 -8.60 -3.68
C GLU A 95 5.99 -7.46 -4.04
N ARG A 96 5.73 -6.75 -5.15
CA ARG A 96 6.55 -5.60 -5.54
C ARG A 96 6.50 -4.49 -4.48
N LEU A 97 5.33 -4.19 -3.93
CA LEU A 97 5.18 -3.20 -2.86
C LEU A 97 6.00 -3.58 -1.62
N SER A 98 5.97 -4.86 -1.24
CA SER A 98 6.74 -5.37 -0.09
C SER A 98 8.25 -5.21 -0.33
N SER A 99 8.72 -5.42 -1.57
CA SER A 99 10.14 -5.30 -1.93
C SER A 99 10.71 -3.88 -1.79
N LEU A 100 9.85 -2.85 -1.74
CA LEU A 100 10.28 -1.46 -1.59
C LEU A 100 10.78 -1.15 -0.18
N PHE A 101 10.37 -1.94 0.81
CA PHE A 101 10.63 -1.66 2.22
C PHE A 101 11.65 -2.65 2.80
N PRO A 102 12.83 -2.17 3.24
CA PRO A 102 13.83 -3.04 3.87
C PRO A 102 13.30 -3.82 5.06
N GLU A 103 12.34 -3.25 5.80
CA GLU A 103 11.70 -3.88 6.96
C GLU A 103 10.93 -5.16 6.59
N CYS A 104 10.45 -5.28 5.35
CA CYS A 104 9.82 -6.50 4.86
C CYS A 104 10.81 -7.67 4.67
N ASN A 105 12.07 -7.35 4.37
CA ASN A 105 13.11 -8.35 4.07
C ASN A 105 13.79 -8.88 5.34
N GLN A 106 13.55 -8.28 6.51
CA GLN A 106 14.15 -8.66 7.79
C GLN A 106 13.30 -9.66 8.59
N ILE A 107 12.13 -10.03 8.06
CA ILE A 107 11.15 -10.92 8.74
C ILE A 107 11.28 -12.38 8.25
N SER A 108 12.28 -12.68 7.39
CA SER A 108 12.57 -14.03 6.87
C SER A 108 13.54 -14.82 7.75
#